data_AF-A0A2T7NX05-F1
#
_entry.id   AF-A0A2T7NX05-F1
#
_cell.length_a   1.000
_cell.length_b   1.000
_cell.length_c   1.000
_cell.angle_alpha   90.00
_cell.angle_beta   90.00
_cell.angle_gamma   90.00
#
_symmetry.space_group_name_H-M   'P 1'
#
loop_
_entity.id
_entity.type
_entity.pdbx_description
1 polymer ?
#
loop_
_entity_poly.entity_id
_entity_poly.type
_entity_poly.pdbx_seq_one_letter_code
_entity_poly.pdbx_strand_id
1 'polypeptide(L)'
;MDELTPVLQRFSIEVVEASRLVSRDIIAFCMSAVIQPLLSRLEAFDVRFKCYAPMPTETNFEALKVSAGNEFELLVVLEHLAAIKTFNDLAETNPSLACYGQVLVQECSGLSLDDLCTANTAGQHKVLSAAKVREHFAQTVAKAATITAFQDATVQVRFKGW
;
A
#
# COMPACT_ATOMS: atom_id res chain seq x y z
N MET A 1 27.60 -33.96 6.85
CA MET A 1 27.20 -32.55 7.06
C MET A 1 28.21 -31.57 6.45
N ASP A 2 29.48 -31.95 6.30
CA ASP A 2 30.55 -31.01 5.88
C ASP A 2 30.47 -30.53 4.42
N GLU A 3 29.79 -31.26 3.52
CA GLU A 3 29.63 -30.85 2.12
C GLU A 3 28.42 -29.93 1.86
N LEU A 4 27.47 -29.87 2.78
CA LEU A 4 26.25 -29.05 2.61
C LEU A 4 26.55 -27.56 2.85
N THR A 5 27.37 -27.25 3.84
CA THR A 5 27.77 -25.87 4.19
C THR A 5 28.38 -25.10 3.01
N PRO A 6 29.41 -25.60 2.30
CA PRO A 6 29.99 -24.86 1.17
C PRO A 6 29.00 -24.71 0.00
N VAL A 7 28.10 -25.68 -0.21
CA VAL A 7 27.05 -25.60 -1.24
C VAL A 7 26.02 -24.52 -0.89
N LEU A 8 25.56 -24.47 0.37
CA LEU A 8 24.64 -23.43 0.83
C LEU A 8 25.27 -22.03 0.82
N GLN A 9 26.56 -21.91 1.16
CA GLN A 9 27.31 -20.66 1.04
C GLN A 9 27.39 -20.18 -0.41
N ARG A 10 27.71 -21.08 -1.33
CA ARG A 10 27.74 -20.77 -2.77
C ARG A 10 26.37 -20.37 -3.28
N PHE A 11 25.32 -21.10 -2.92
CA PHE A 11 23.94 -20.76 -3.26
C PHE A 11 23.52 -19.39 -2.71
N SER A 12 23.89 -19.08 -1.46
CA SER A 12 23.61 -17.79 -0.85
C SER A 12 24.22 -16.64 -1.65
N ILE A 13 25.47 -16.76 -2.08
CA ILE A 13 26.17 -15.69 -2.82
C ILE A 13 25.69 -15.63 -4.27
N GLU A 14 25.76 -16.74 -4.99
CA GLU A 14 25.55 -16.77 -6.44
C GLU A 14 24.08 -16.62 -6.83
N VAL A 15 23.15 -17.06 -5.98
CA VAL A 15 21.71 -17.04 -6.27
C VAL A 15 20.98 -16.01 -5.41
N VAL A 16 21.12 -16.06 -4.08
CA VAL A 16 20.32 -15.21 -3.19
C VAL A 16 20.77 -13.76 -3.24
N GLU A 17 22.07 -13.48 -3.09
CA GLU A 17 22.59 -12.10 -3.13
C GLU A 17 22.45 -11.46 -4.51
N ALA A 18 22.75 -12.20 -5.58
CA ALA A 18 22.54 -11.74 -6.95
C ALA A 18 21.06 -11.38 -7.22
N SER A 19 20.12 -12.23 -6.80
CA SER A 19 18.69 -11.96 -6.92
C SER A 19 18.25 -10.73 -6.12
N ARG A 20 18.78 -10.55 -4.90
CA ARG A 20 18.51 -9.37 -4.08
C ARG A 20 18.94 -8.07 -4.74
N LEU A 21 20.12 -8.06 -5.37
CA LEU A 21 20.62 -6.88 -6.10
C LEU A 21 19.71 -6.52 -7.27
N VAL A 22 19.34 -7.50 -8.10
CA VAL A 22 18.44 -7.29 -9.24
C VAL A 22 17.07 -6.79 -8.78
N SER A 23 16.47 -7.42 -7.77
CA SER A 23 15.18 -6.97 -7.23
C SER A 23 15.27 -5.56 -6.64
N ARG A 24 16.36 -5.22 -5.96
CA ARG A 24 16.58 -3.87 -5.42
C ARG A 24 16.61 -2.82 -6.53
N ASP A 25 17.30 -3.07 -7.63
CA ASP A 25 17.40 -2.12 -8.75
C ASP A 25 16.04 -1.94 -9.44
N ILE A 26 15.28 -3.02 -9.64
CA ILE A 26 13.92 -2.97 -10.18
C ILE A 26 13.00 -2.16 -9.26
N ILE A 27 13.04 -2.42 -7.95
CA ILE A 27 12.22 -1.70 -6.98
C ILE A 27 12.61 -0.22 -6.94
N ALA A 28 13.90 0.10 -6.89
CA ALA A 28 14.38 1.49 -6.90
C ALA A 28 13.89 2.25 -8.14
N PHE A 29 13.97 1.61 -9.31
CA PHE A 29 13.43 2.16 -10.56
C PHE A 29 11.92 2.38 -10.47
N CYS A 30 11.14 1.37 -10.10
CA CYS A 30 9.69 1.48 -9.97
C CYS A 30 9.28 2.57 -8.96
N MET A 31 9.98 2.67 -7.84
CA MET A 31 9.72 3.66 -6.80
C MET A 31 9.92 5.09 -7.32
N SER A 32 11.04 5.34 -8.00
CA SER A 32 11.40 6.68 -8.49
C SER A 32 10.68 7.08 -9.79
N ALA A 33 10.57 6.17 -10.76
CA ALA A 33 10.02 6.45 -12.08
C ALA A 33 8.48 6.37 -12.13
N VAL A 34 7.86 5.59 -11.23
CA VAL A 34 6.41 5.31 -11.27
C VAL A 34 5.70 5.68 -9.98
N ILE A 35 6.05 5.07 -8.85
CA ILE A 35 5.28 5.17 -7.61
C ILE A 35 5.31 6.59 -7.04
N GLN A 36 6.49 7.18 -6.86
CA GLN A 36 6.60 8.52 -6.28
C GLN A 36 5.91 9.59 -7.14
N PRO A 37 6.10 9.66 -8.47
CA PRO A 37 5.34 10.57 -9.33
C PRO A 37 3.83 10.38 -9.20
N LEU A 38 3.35 9.14 -9.12
CA LEU A 38 1.93 8.83 -9.02
C LEU A 38 1.34 9.25 -7.67
N LEU A 39 1.97 8.87 -6.56
CA LEU A 39 1.52 9.19 -5.21
C LEU A 39 1.54 10.70 -4.94
N SER A 40 2.56 11.41 -5.44
CA SER A 40 2.67 12.87 -5.28
C SER A 40 1.55 13.67 -5.95
N ARG A 41 0.82 13.06 -6.89
CA ARG A 41 -0.28 13.70 -7.61
C ARG A 41 -1.66 13.40 -7.04
N LEU A 42 -1.79 12.41 -6.16
CA LEU A 42 -3.10 11.99 -5.65
C LEU A 42 -3.81 13.12 -4.88
N GLU A 43 -3.07 13.93 -4.12
CA GLU A 43 -3.62 15.08 -3.38
C GLU A 43 -4.32 16.10 -4.28
N ALA A 44 -3.88 16.25 -5.54
CA ALA A 44 -4.50 17.16 -6.50
C ALA A 44 -5.88 16.67 -6.99
N PHE A 45 -6.17 15.38 -6.84
CA PHE A 45 -7.47 14.79 -7.17
C PHE A 45 -8.37 14.64 -5.95
N ASP A 46 -7.78 14.28 -4.81
CA ASP A 46 -8.47 14.18 -3.55
C ASP A 46 -7.48 14.50 -2.41
N VAL A 47 -7.68 15.65 -1.77
CA VAL A 47 -6.82 16.15 -0.69
C VAL A 47 -6.75 15.20 0.52
N ARG A 48 -7.71 14.28 0.66
CA ARG A 48 -7.72 13.24 1.71
C ARG A 48 -6.65 12.17 1.46
N PHE A 49 -6.21 11.99 0.21
CA PHE A 49 -5.20 11.01 -0.19
C PHE A 49 -3.83 11.64 -0.42
N LYS A 50 -3.39 12.41 0.57
CA LYS A 50 -1.98 12.81 0.66
C LYS A 50 -1.16 11.59 1.11
N CYS A 51 -0.48 10.99 0.15
CA CYS A 51 0.31 9.77 0.33
C CYS A 51 1.79 10.07 0.23
N TYR A 52 2.59 9.37 1.04
CA TYR A 52 4.05 9.40 0.94
C TYR A 52 4.53 8.09 0.35
N ALA A 53 5.44 8.18 -0.63
CA ALA A 53 6.19 7.02 -1.07
C ALA A 53 7.23 6.68 0.02
N PRO A 54 7.34 5.41 0.46
CA PRO A 54 8.43 5.04 1.36
C PRO A 54 9.77 5.29 0.68
N MET A 55 10.68 5.89 1.44
CA MET A 55 12.03 6.18 0.97
C MET A 55 12.89 4.93 1.09
N PRO A 56 13.73 4.60 0.09
CA PRO A 56 14.77 3.60 0.27
C PRO A 56 15.68 3.99 1.42
N THR A 57 15.97 3.04 2.31
CA THR A 57 17.11 3.13 3.23
C THR A 57 18.33 2.43 2.61
N GLU A 58 19.49 2.54 3.25
CA GLU A 58 20.72 1.89 2.78
C GLU A 58 20.58 0.36 2.65
N THR A 59 19.76 -0.25 3.51
CA THR A 59 19.63 -1.70 3.64
C THR A 59 18.29 -2.26 3.15
N ASN A 60 17.19 -1.51 3.26
CA ASN A 60 15.84 -1.99 2.94
C ASN A 60 14.92 -0.88 2.40
N PHE A 61 13.84 -1.26 1.72
CA PHE A 61 12.69 -0.38 1.50
C PHE A 61 11.71 -0.59 2.67
N GLU A 62 11.59 0.40 3.55
CA GLU A 62 10.66 0.33 4.67
C GLU A 62 9.21 0.24 4.13
N ALA A 63 8.38 -0.57 4.79
CA ALA A 63 6.98 -0.75 4.42
C ALA A 63 6.74 -1.39 3.01
N LEU A 64 7.76 -2.06 2.47
CA LEU A 64 7.68 -2.84 1.23
C LEU A 64 7.88 -4.33 1.51
N LYS A 65 7.09 -5.18 0.85
CA LYS A 65 7.21 -6.63 0.91
C LYS A 65 7.39 -7.19 -0.49
N VAL A 66 8.49 -7.89 -0.72
CA VAL A 66 8.77 -8.56 -2.00
C VAL A 66 8.09 -9.93 -1.98
N SER A 67 7.15 -10.16 -2.90
CA SER A 67 6.44 -11.44 -3.03
C SER A 67 7.08 -12.34 -4.09
N ALA A 68 7.66 -11.76 -5.14
CA ALA A 68 8.40 -12.45 -6.18
C ALA A 68 9.46 -11.52 -6.80
N GLY A 69 10.32 -12.04 -7.70
CA GLY A 69 11.39 -11.25 -8.32
C GLY A 69 10.92 -10.00 -9.08
N ASN A 70 9.65 -9.99 -9.52
CA ASN A 70 8.99 -8.93 -10.27
C ASN A 70 7.71 -8.40 -9.59
N GLU A 71 7.44 -8.80 -8.35
CA GLU A 71 6.23 -8.42 -7.62
C GLU A 71 6.57 -7.95 -6.22
N PHE A 72 6.04 -6.79 -5.85
CA PHE A 72 6.16 -6.25 -4.52
C PHE A 72 4.88 -5.55 -4.09
N GLU A 73 4.64 -5.57 -2.79
CA GLU A 73 3.54 -4.92 -2.10
C GLU A 73 4.09 -3.69 -1.37
N LEU A 74 3.38 -2.57 -1.48
CA LEU A 74 3.71 -1.32 -0.83
C LEU A 74 2.63 -0.96 0.19
N LEU A 75 3.02 -0.67 1.42
CA LEU A 75 2.12 -0.05 2.37
C LEU A 75 1.99 1.44 2.05
N VAL A 76 0.77 1.87 1.72
CA VAL A 76 0.44 3.28 1.55
C VAL A 76 -0.23 3.78 2.82
N VAL A 77 0.39 4.75 3.48
CA VAL A 77 -0.16 5.38 4.69
C VAL A 77 -1.06 6.55 4.28
N LEU A 78 -2.30 6.53 4.75
CA LEU A 78 -3.30 7.57 4.49
C LEU A 78 -3.44 8.49 5.72
N GLU A 79 -2.36 9.21 6.04
CA GLU A 79 -2.20 9.96 7.29
C GLU A 79 -3.29 11.03 7.51
N HIS A 80 -3.76 11.66 6.43
CA HIS A 80 -4.73 12.75 6.49
C HIS A 80 -6.15 12.33 6.12
N LEU A 81 -6.42 11.02 6.04
CA LEU A 81 -7.73 10.53 5.61
C LEU A 81 -8.82 10.84 6.64
N ALA A 82 -8.58 10.55 7.92
CA ALA A 82 -9.58 10.73 8.97
C ALA A 82 -8.92 10.81 10.36
N ALA A 83 -9.53 11.58 11.25
CA ALA A 83 -9.24 11.47 12.68
C ALA A 83 -9.93 10.20 13.23
N ILE A 84 -9.13 9.25 13.72
CA ILE A 84 -9.64 8.00 14.28
C ILE A 84 -10.06 8.25 15.73
N LYS A 85 -11.33 7.99 16.05
CA LYS A 85 -11.85 8.03 17.42
C LYS A 85 -11.46 6.79 18.20
N THR A 86 -11.71 5.61 17.62
CA THR A 86 -11.39 4.31 18.22
C THR A 86 -11.36 3.21 17.17
N PHE A 87 -10.65 2.13 17.49
CA PHE A 87 -10.74 0.87 16.79
C PHE A 87 -11.51 -0.13 17.65
N ASN A 88 -12.61 -0.66 17.11
CA ASN A 88 -13.39 -1.70 17.77
C ASN A 88 -13.03 -3.05 17.15
N ASP A 89 -12.29 -3.88 17.88
CA ASP A 89 -12.13 -5.29 17.53
C ASP A 89 -13.50 -5.98 17.64
N LEU A 90 -13.95 -6.58 16.54
CA LEU A 90 -15.25 -7.26 16.49
C LEU A 90 -15.18 -8.70 17.00
N ALA A 91 -13.99 -9.18 17.38
CA ALA A 91 -13.74 -10.55 17.82
C ALA A 91 -14.26 -11.60 16.81
N GLU A 92 -14.34 -11.25 15.53
CA GLU A 92 -14.73 -12.19 14.48
C GLU A 92 -13.62 -13.23 14.28
N THR A 93 -13.97 -14.50 14.49
CA THR A 93 -13.08 -15.63 14.26
C THR A 93 -13.09 -16.05 12.79
N ASN A 94 -12.81 -15.13 11.87
CA ASN A 94 -12.55 -15.51 10.49
C ASN A 94 -11.08 -15.97 10.38
N PRO A 95 -10.80 -17.27 10.17
CA PRO A 95 -9.42 -17.78 10.12
C PRO A 95 -8.61 -17.23 8.93
N SER A 96 -9.27 -16.61 7.95
CA SER A 96 -8.60 -15.97 6.80
C SER A 96 -8.21 -14.50 7.03
N LEU A 97 -8.60 -13.90 8.15
CA LEU A 97 -8.32 -12.49 8.49
C LEU A 97 -7.60 -12.44 9.85
N ALA A 98 -6.38 -11.90 9.87
CA ALA A 98 -5.53 -11.93 11.08
C ALA A 98 -5.96 -10.92 12.16
N CYS A 99 -6.50 -9.77 11.76
CA CYS A 99 -7.09 -8.76 12.65
C CYS A 99 -8.20 -8.03 11.87
N TYR A 100 -9.43 -8.03 12.38
CA TYR A 100 -10.54 -7.31 11.76
C TYR A 100 -11.32 -6.53 12.82
N GLY A 101 -11.71 -5.31 12.48
CA GLY A 101 -12.47 -4.46 13.37
C GLY A 101 -13.00 -3.24 12.63
N GLN A 102 -13.75 -2.42 13.37
CA GLN A 102 -14.33 -1.19 12.87
C GLN A 102 -13.50 0.00 13.29
N VAL A 103 -13.13 0.85 12.33
CA VAL A 103 -12.51 2.14 12.62
C VAL A 103 -13.62 3.18 12.73
N LEU A 104 -13.86 3.67 13.94
CA LEU A 104 -14.80 4.76 14.18
C LEU A 104 -14.08 6.08 13.93
N VAL A 105 -14.66 6.93 13.11
CA VAL A 105 -14.10 8.24 12.77
C VAL A 105 -14.67 9.32 13.69
N GLN A 106 -13.83 10.27 14.07
CA GLN A 106 -14.26 11.52 14.68
C GLN A 106 -14.61 12.50 13.55
N GLU A 107 -15.79 13.13 13.63
CA GLU A 107 -16.11 14.23 12.72
C GLU A 107 -15.22 15.44 13.07
N CYS A 108 -14.13 15.58 12.34
CA CYS A 108 -13.28 16.77 12.39
C CYS A 108 -13.72 17.73 11.27
N SER A 109 -13.94 18.99 11.62
CA SER A 109 -14.40 20.01 10.71
C SER A 109 -13.41 20.24 9.57
N GLY A 110 -13.83 20.03 8.33
CA GLY A 110 -13.10 20.48 7.13
C GLY A 110 -13.30 19.62 5.89
N LEU A 111 -13.44 18.29 6.02
CA LEU A 111 -13.55 17.35 4.91
C LEU A 111 -14.60 16.27 5.22
N SER A 112 -15.57 16.07 4.32
CA SER A 112 -16.56 14.99 4.48
C SER A 112 -15.95 13.62 4.17
N LEU A 113 -16.38 12.61 4.91
CA LEU A 113 -16.03 11.20 4.74
C LEU A 113 -17.27 10.34 4.44
N ASP A 114 -18.41 10.95 4.12
CA ASP A 114 -19.68 10.22 3.99
C ASP A 114 -19.67 9.20 2.84
N ASP A 115 -18.91 9.49 1.78
CA ASP A 115 -18.65 8.59 0.66
C ASP A 115 -17.81 7.37 1.07
N LEU A 116 -16.87 7.54 2.02
CA LEU A 116 -15.95 6.52 2.50
C LEU A 116 -16.45 5.74 3.73
N CYS A 117 -17.48 6.26 4.40
CA CYS A 117 -18.05 5.66 5.59
C CYS A 117 -19.29 4.80 5.32
N THR A 118 -19.59 3.91 6.25
CA THR A 118 -20.87 3.20 6.37
C THR A 118 -21.38 3.34 7.81
N ALA A 119 -22.65 3.02 8.04
CA ALA A 119 -23.14 2.86 9.40
C ALA A 119 -22.51 1.61 10.05
N ASN A 120 -22.22 1.66 11.34
CA ASN A 120 -21.86 0.47 12.11
C ASN A 120 -23.07 -0.47 12.23
N THR A 121 -22.83 -1.67 12.75
CA THR A 121 -23.86 -2.73 12.89
C THR A 121 -25.06 -2.30 13.73
N ALA A 122 -24.88 -1.37 14.67
CA ALA A 122 -25.94 -0.79 15.49
C ALA A 122 -26.63 0.45 14.87
N GLY A 123 -26.15 0.95 13.72
CA GLY A 123 -26.67 2.14 13.05
C GLY A 123 -26.36 3.49 13.74
N GLN A 124 -25.54 3.49 14.80
CA GLN A 124 -25.34 4.64 15.67
C GLN A 124 -24.09 5.47 15.33
N HIS A 125 -23.10 4.87 14.67
CA HIS A 125 -21.83 5.52 14.39
C HIS A 125 -21.40 5.33 12.93
N LYS A 126 -20.75 6.35 12.37
CA LYS A 126 -20.05 6.26 11.09
C LYS A 126 -18.75 5.48 11.29
N VAL A 127 -18.55 4.45 10.48
CA VAL A 127 -17.33 3.64 10.44
C VAL A 127 -16.68 3.75 9.07
N LEU A 128 -15.35 3.81 9.06
CA LEU A 128 -14.60 3.85 7.81
C LEU A 128 -14.67 2.47 7.14
N SER A 129 -15.11 2.43 5.88
CA SER A 129 -15.18 1.17 5.13
C SER A 129 -13.89 0.98 4.34
N ALA A 130 -13.12 -0.05 4.69
CA ALA A 130 -11.91 -0.42 3.95
C ALA A 130 -12.20 -0.70 2.46
N ALA A 131 -13.37 -1.25 2.15
CA ALA A 131 -13.79 -1.51 0.77
C ALA A 131 -14.00 -0.20 -0.01
N LYS A 132 -14.72 0.77 0.57
CA LYS A 132 -14.95 2.08 -0.05
C LYS A 132 -13.67 2.89 -0.18
N VAL A 133 -12.84 2.90 0.88
CA VAL A 133 -11.51 3.55 0.84
C VAL A 133 -10.67 2.96 -0.28
N ARG A 134 -10.60 1.62 -0.40
CA ARG A 134 -9.86 0.95 -1.47
C ARG A 134 -10.40 1.32 -2.85
N GLU A 135 -11.71 1.26 -3.06
CA GLU A 135 -12.34 1.58 -4.34
C GLU A 135 -12.10 3.04 -4.75
N HIS A 136 -12.28 3.97 -3.81
CA HIS A 136 -12.07 5.39 -4.07
C HIS A 136 -10.59 5.71 -4.33
N PHE A 137 -9.68 5.12 -3.54
CA PHE A 137 -8.24 5.22 -3.76
C PHE A 137 -7.85 4.66 -5.12
N ALA A 138 -8.35 3.48 -5.47
CA ALA A 138 -8.18 2.85 -6.78
C ALA A 138 -8.55 3.80 -7.93
N GLN A 139 -9.77 4.32 -7.92
CA GLN A 139 -10.23 5.25 -8.95
C GLN A 139 -9.36 6.51 -9.04
N THR A 140 -8.91 7.03 -7.89
CA THR A 140 -8.02 8.20 -7.82
C THR A 140 -6.66 7.89 -8.47
N VAL A 141 -6.07 6.73 -8.16
CA VAL A 141 -4.82 6.26 -8.74
C VAL A 141 -4.94 6.06 -10.26
N ALA A 142 -6.04 5.48 -10.75
CA ALA A 142 -6.27 5.33 -12.19
C ALA A 142 -6.34 6.69 -12.89
N LYS A 143 -7.07 7.66 -12.33
CA LYS A 143 -7.15 9.03 -12.88
C LYS A 143 -5.79 9.73 -12.86
N ALA A 144 -5.02 9.56 -11.79
CA ALA A 144 -3.69 10.13 -11.71
C ALA A 144 -2.74 9.50 -12.74
N ALA A 145 -2.82 8.18 -12.94
CA ALA A 145 -1.96 7.48 -13.89
C ALA A 145 -2.20 7.90 -15.36
N THR A 146 -3.41 8.30 -15.75
CA THR A 146 -3.68 8.73 -17.14
C THR A 146 -3.07 10.08 -17.51
N ILE A 147 -2.77 10.93 -16.51
CA ILE A 147 -2.19 12.27 -16.73
C ILE A 147 -0.76 12.41 -16.25
N THR A 148 -0.24 11.41 -15.54
CA THR A 148 1.13 11.44 -15.01
C THR A 148 2.09 11.06 -16.12
N ALA A 149 3.03 11.96 -16.42
CA ALA A 149 4.13 11.63 -17.31
C ALA A 149 5.13 10.76 -16.55
N PHE A 150 5.27 9.52 -16.97
CA PHE A 150 6.26 8.58 -16.43
C PHE A 150 7.50 8.59 -17.32
N GLN A 151 8.68 8.63 -16.71
CA GLN A 151 9.93 8.50 -17.43
C GLN A 151 10.11 7.04 -17.84
N ASP A 152 10.33 6.79 -19.12
CA ASP A 152 10.72 5.48 -19.67
C ASP A 152 9.79 4.30 -19.30
N ALA A 153 8.51 4.58 -18.98
CA ALA A 153 7.55 3.56 -18.55
C ALA A 153 6.14 3.81 -19.10
N THR A 154 5.46 2.71 -19.46
CA THR A 154 4.00 2.70 -19.69
C THR A 154 3.32 2.05 -18.49
N VAL A 155 2.41 2.77 -17.84
CA VAL A 155 1.75 2.30 -16.62
C VAL A 155 0.32 1.90 -16.92
N GLN A 156 -0.05 0.68 -16.53
CA GLN A 156 -1.44 0.22 -16.51
C GLN A 156 -1.86 -0.07 -15.07
N VAL A 157 -2.91 0.62 -14.62
CA VAL A 157 -3.50 0.38 -13.30
C VAL A 157 -4.63 -0.65 -13.46
N ARG A 158 -4.54 -1.77 -12.74
CA ARG A 158 -5.58 -2.80 -12.70
C ARG A 158 -6.05 -3.00 -11.26
N PHE A 159 -7.35 -3.12 -11.10
CA PHE A 159 -7.95 -3.42 -9.81
C PHE A 159 -8.25 -4.90 -9.72
N LYS A 160 -7.69 -5.55 -8.69
CA LYS A 160 -8.03 -6.94 -8.41
C LYS A 160 -9.48 -6.97 -7.88
N GLY A 161 -10.39 -7.49 -8.70
CA GLY A 161 -11.73 -7.87 -8.25
C GLY A 161 -11.64 -8.97 -7.21
N TRP A 162 -12.63 -9.02 -6.31
CA TRP A 162 -12.75 -10.02 -5.26
C TRP A 162 -13.63 -11.16 -5.74
#